data_AF-A0AA88VPS2-F1
#
_entry.id   AF-A0AA88VPS2-F1
#
_cell.length_a   1.000
_cell.length_b   1.000
_cell.length_c   1.000
_cell.angle_alpha   90.00
_cell.angle_beta   90.00
_cell.angle_gamma   90.00
#
_symmetry.space_group_name_H-M   'P 1'
#
loop_
_entity.id
_entity.type
_entity.pdbx_description
1 polymer ?
#
loop_
_entity_poly.entity_id
_entity_poly.type
_entity_poly.pdbx_seq_one_letter_code
_entity_poly.pdbx_strand_id
1 'polypeptide(L)'
;HRLLTVAANDESRGSKARTIPPLLNGVELRNCKIKYTDSSKGFGIFSSNTAPDGVLLVVPLDLAITPMRVLQDPTLGPECAAMFEEGEVDDRFLIILFLTLERLRKNSSWKPYVSNALACFRNMYFDVLPTTFGNPLWFTNDEFLELKGTTLYCATELQKIKLQSLYDDKVKNLLQRLLILEGDSERANSIFWTRALNIPLPRSYVFPNVQEAEESTLLSSNGVSDNHTSRGEFVNGDDGKKLEVNKDENQVAGDKSTTLQGETVWVEGLVPGIGFCNHDLKAAATWEVDGTGSTTDLPFSMYLLSAEQSSRAHQVEKEVSISYGDKGNEELLYLYGFVIDNNPDDYIMVHYPADAIHSVPFSESKIQLLEA
;
A
#
# COMPACT_ATOMS: atom_id res chain seq x y z
N HIS A 1 -11.19 -29.97 10.11
CA HIS A 1 -10.31 -31.01 9.54
C HIS A 1 -10.70 -31.51 8.13
N ARG A 2 -11.52 -30.77 7.34
CA ARG A 2 -11.93 -31.19 5.97
C ARG A 2 -11.88 -30.08 4.89
N LEU A 3 -11.21 -28.96 5.16
CA LEU A 3 -11.04 -27.86 4.19
C LEU A 3 -9.57 -27.48 3.93
N LEU A 4 -8.61 -28.12 4.62
CA LEU A 4 -7.17 -28.01 4.33
C LEU A 4 -6.69 -28.98 3.23
N THR A 5 -7.59 -29.75 2.63
CA THR A 5 -7.24 -30.82 1.68
C THR A 5 -7.33 -30.39 0.22
N VAL A 6 -7.72 -29.14 -0.09
CA VAL A 6 -7.79 -28.66 -1.48
C VAL A 6 -6.49 -27.94 -1.90
N ALA A 7 -5.67 -27.48 -0.96
CA ALA A 7 -4.38 -26.86 -1.26
C ALA A 7 -3.16 -27.80 -1.10
N ALA A 8 -3.29 -28.87 -0.31
CA ALA A 8 -2.15 -29.70 0.10
C ALA A 8 -2.19 -31.17 -0.39
N ASN A 9 -3.23 -31.62 -1.09
CA ASN A 9 -3.40 -33.03 -1.50
C ASN A 9 -3.60 -33.22 -3.00
N ASP A 10 -2.91 -32.43 -3.83
CA ASP A 10 -3.01 -32.56 -5.30
C ASP A 10 -1.64 -32.52 -6.00
N GLU A 11 -0.62 -33.13 -5.39
CA GLU A 11 0.65 -33.46 -6.08
C GLU A 11 0.47 -34.60 -7.12
N SER A 12 -0.72 -35.19 -7.24
CA SER A 12 -0.96 -36.37 -8.10
C SER A 12 -1.98 -36.16 -9.23
N ARG A 13 -2.48 -34.94 -9.48
CA ARG A 13 -3.30 -34.64 -10.66
C ARG A 13 -2.68 -33.53 -11.50
N GLY A 14 -2.29 -33.89 -12.71
CA GLY A 14 -1.63 -33.00 -13.65
C GLY A 14 -2.36 -31.68 -13.90
N SER A 15 -1.55 -30.62 -13.94
CA SER A 15 -1.70 -29.39 -14.74
C SER A 15 -3.14 -28.91 -15.02
N LYS A 16 -3.93 -28.68 -13.98
CA LYS A 16 -5.02 -27.72 -14.04
C LYS A 16 -4.57 -26.47 -13.29
N ALA A 17 -4.27 -25.41 -14.05
CA ALA A 17 -3.81 -24.12 -13.54
C ALA A 17 -4.67 -23.67 -12.33
N ARG A 18 -4.03 -23.50 -11.17
CA ARG A 18 -4.65 -22.90 -9.99
C ARG A 18 -5.00 -21.46 -10.35
N THR A 19 -6.25 -21.24 -10.73
CA THR A 19 -6.78 -19.93 -11.10
C THR A 19 -7.53 -19.38 -9.91
N ILE A 20 -7.24 -18.15 -9.53
CA ILE A 20 -7.96 -17.46 -8.47
C ILE A 20 -9.32 -17.01 -9.04
N PRO A 21 -10.46 -17.34 -8.39
CA PRO A 21 -11.76 -16.77 -8.80
C PRO A 21 -11.72 -15.23 -8.73
N PRO A 22 -12.63 -14.54 -9.43
CA PRO A 22 -12.67 -13.07 -9.41
C PRO A 22 -12.62 -12.54 -7.98
N LEU A 23 -11.74 -11.56 -7.75
CA LEU A 23 -11.63 -10.86 -6.48
C LEU A 23 -12.99 -10.18 -6.22
N LEU A 24 -13.74 -10.67 -5.23
CA LEU A 24 -15.02 -10.09 -4.87
C LEU A 24 -14.84 -8.78 -4.10
N ASN A 25 -15.84 -7.89 -4.20
CA ASN A 25 -15.92 -6.51 -3.69
C ASN A 25 -15.60 -5.39 -4.70
N GLY A 26 -16.05 -5.50 -5.94
CA GLY A 26 -15.96 -4.41 -6.91
C GLY A 26 -14.64 -4.35 -7.70
N VAL A 27 -13.72 -5.30 -7.47
CA VAL A 27 -12.59 -5.52 -8.39
C VAL A 27 -13.10 -6.16 -9.68
N GLU A 28 -12.83 -5.52 -10.82
CA GLU A 28 -13.24 -6.00 -12.13
C GLU A 28 -12.04 -6.58 -12.88
N LEU A 29 -12.00 -7.90 -13.03
CA LEU A 29 -11.12 -8.56 -13.99
C LEU A 29 -11.82 -8.53 -15.36
N ARG A 30 -11.42 -7.63 -16.25
CA ARG A 30 -12.08 -7.45 -17.56
C ARG A 30 -11.57 -8.47 -18.58
N ASN A 31 -10.32 -8.31 -18.99
CA ASN A 31 -9.68 -9.13 -20.03
C ASN A 31 -8.44 -9.84 -19.48
N CYS A 32 -8.44 -10.14 -18.19
CA CYS A 32 -7.37 -10.84 -17.52
C CYS A 32 -7.87 -11.89 -16.51
N LYS A 33 -6.94 -12.66 -15.98
CA LYS A 33 -7.15 -13.65 -14.91
C LYS A 33 -5.88 -13.80 -14.09
N ILE A 34 -6.04 -14.14 -12.82
CA ILE A 34 -4.91 -14.39 -11.93
C ILE A 34 -4.64 -15.90 -11.92
N LYS A 35 -3.40 -16.28 -12.24
CA LYS A 35 -2.98 -17.68 -12.31
C LYS A 35 -1.68 -17.89 -11.55
N TYR A 36 -1.55 -19.07 -10.97
CA TYR A 36 -0.26 -19.52 -10.48
C TYR A 36 0.65 -19.88 -11.66
N THR A 37 1.85 -19.30 -11.69
CA THR A 37 2.88 -19.54 -12.69
C THR A 37 3.75 -20.73 -12.27
N ASP A 38 4.57 -20.54 -11.24
CA ASP A 38 5.47 -21.54 -10.67
C ASP A 38 5.97 -21.10 -9.28
N SER A 39 6.86 -21.88 -8.67
CA SER A 39 7.42 -21.58 -7.34
C SER A 39 8.34 -20.37 -7.30
N SER A 40 8.90 -19.94 -8.43
CA SER A 40 9.82 -18.80 -8.51
C SER A 40 9.07 -17.46 -8.59
N LYS A 41 7.97 -17.41 -9.37
CA LYS A 41 7.17 -16.20 -9.59
C LYS A 41 5.89 -16.15 -8.75
N GLY A 42 5.39 -17.29 -8.30
CA GLY A 42 4.10 -17.38 -7.63
C GLY A 42 2.93 -17.07 -8.56
N PHE A 43 1.99 -16.24 -8.11
CA PHE A 43 0.84 -15.82 -8.91
C PHE A 43 1.17 -14.61 -9.80
N GLY A 44 0.65 -14.63 -11.02
CA GLY A 44 0.72 -13.56 -12.01
C GLY A 44 -0.64 -13.20 -12.60
N ILE A 45 -0.76 -12.02 -13.21
CA ILE A 45 -1.89 -11.65 -14.06
C ILE A 45 -1.61 -12.13 -15.49
N PHE A 46 -2.61 -12.72 -16.14
CA PHE A 46 -2.52 -13.20 -17.52
C PHE A 46 -3.66 -12.64 -18.34
N SER A 47 -3.38 -12.24 -19.58
CA SER A 47 -4.41 -11.84 -20.53
C SER A 47 -5.35 -13.01 -20.83
N SER A 48 -6.65 -12.77 -20.82
CA SER A 48 -7.68 -13.78 -21.13
C SER A 48 -8.31 -13.55 -22.50
N ASN A 49 -8.40 -12.29 -22.94
CA ASN A 49 -8.97 -11.86 -24.22
C ASN A 49 -8.28 -10.56 -24.68
N THR A 50 -8.62 -10.09 -25.90
CA THR A 50 -8.26 -8.75 -26.37
C THR A 50 -8.99 -7.68 -25.54
N ALA A 51 -8.27 -6.69 -25.01
CA ALA A 51 -8.86 -5.53 -24.34
C ALA A 51 -9.02 -4.36 -25.33
N PRO A 52 -10.24 -4.04 -25.79
CA PRO A 52 -10.44 -3.01 -26.83
C PRO A 52 -10.06 -1.61 -26.36
N ASP A 53 -10.28 -1.33 -25.09
CA ASP A 53 -9.92 -0.10 -24.37
C ASP A 53 -8.54 -0.19 -23.71
N GLY A 54 -7.87 -1.35 -23.81
CA GLY A 54 -6.61 -1.64 -23.12
C GLY A 54 -6.76 -1.89 -21.61
N VAL A 55 -7.94 -1.75 -21.01
CA VAL A 55 -8.14 -1.89 -19.57
C VAL A 55 -8.28 -3.36 -19.20
N LEU A 56 -7.39 -3.83 -18.34
CA LEU A 56 -7.31 -5.25 -17.96
C LEU A 56 -7.99 -5.49 -16.61
N LEU A 57 -7.78 -4.60 -15.66
CA LEU A 57 -8.22 -4.73 -14.28
C LEU A 57 -8.64 -3.36 -13.73
N VAL A 58 -9.74 -3.29 -12.99
CA VAL A 58 -10.19 -2.09 -12.27
C VAL A 58 -10.36 -2.43 -10.79
N VAL A 59 -9.85 -1.57 -9.90
CA VAL A 59 -9.87 -1.75 -8.45
C VAL A 59 -10.39 -0.47 -7.80
N PRO A 60 -11.50 -0.49 -7.06
CA PRO A 60 -11.93 0.65 -6.26
C PRO A 60 -10.84 1.04 -5.26
N LEU A 61 -10.54 2.33 -5.12
CA LEU A 61 -9.51 2.81 -4.19
C LEU A 61 -9.84 2.50 -2.73
N ASP A 62 -11.11 2.29 -2.39
CA ASP A 62 -11.55 1.89 -1.03
C ASP A 62 -10.98 0.52 -0.61
N LEU A 63 -10.54 -0.28 -1.59
CA LEU A 63 -9.87 -1.56 -1.39
C LEU A 63 -8.35 -1.44 -1.35
N ALA A 64 -7.76 -0.27 -1.59
CA ALA A 64 -6.33 -0.11 -1.37
C ALA A 64 -6.05 -0.13 0.15
N ILE A 65 -4.99 -0.84 0.56
CA ILE A 65 -4.48 -0.78 1.94
C ILE A 65 -3.42 0.31 1.96
N THR A 66 -3.78 1.47 2.54
CA THR A 66 -2.94 2.67 2.64
C THR A 66 -2.84 3.13 4.10
N PRO A 67 -1.88 4.00 4.47
CA PRO A 67 -1.73 4.46 5.84
C PRO A 67 -3.01 5.12 6.36
N MET A 68 -3.67 5.94 5.53
CA MET A 68 -4.94 6.58 5.90
C MET A 68 -6.05 5.58 6.18
N ARG A 69 -6.12 4.45 5.45
CA ARG A 69 -7.10 3.39 5.72
C ARG A 69 -6.80 2.65 7.02
N VAL A 70 -5.52 2.50 7.37
CA VAL A 70 -5.11 1.96 8.68
C VAL A 70 -5.53 2.90 9.81
N LEU A 71 -5.30 4.21 9.67
CA LEU A 71 -5.67 5.21 10.67
C LEU A 71 -7.19 5.35 10.84
N GLN A 72 -7.96 5.07 9.78
CA GLN A 72 -9.43 5.04 9.81
C GLN A 72 -9.99 3.71 10.37
N ASP A 73 -9.17 2.69 10.62
CA ASP A 73 -9.67 1.42 11.16
C ASP A 73 -10.29 1.64 12.55
N PRO A 74 -11.55 1.26 12.81
CA PRO A 74 -12.19 1.55 14.09
C PRO A 74 -11.52 0.88 15.30
N THR A 75 -10.69 -0.13 15.07
CA THR A 75 -10.11 -0.96 16.14
C THR A 75 -8.58 -0.81 16.27
N LEU A 76 -7.82 -0.50 15.19
CA LEU A 76 -6.39 -0.15 15.26
C LEU A 76 -6.14 1.34 15.15
N GLY A 77 -7.01 2.07 14.46
CA GLY A 77 -6.83 3.47 14.10
C GLY A 77 -6.43 4.35 15.26
N PRO A 78 -7.11 4.29 16.43
CA PRO A 78 -6.74 5.09 17.60
C PRO A 78 -5.31 4.84 18.11
N GLU A 79 -4.90 3.58 18.26
CA GLU A 79 -3.52 3.27 18.68
C GLU A 79 -2.49 3.63 17.61
N CYS A 80 -2.80 3.35 16.34
CA CYS A 80 -1.93 3.69 15.22
C CYS A 80 -1.74 5.19 15.07
N ALA A 81 -2.80 5.99 15.25
CA ALA A 81 -2.75 7.44 15.20
C ALA A 81 -1.87 8.00 16.32
N ALA A 82 -2.02 7.50 17.55
CA ALA A 82 -1.17 7.93 18.67
C ALA A 82 0.32 7.66 18.40
N MET A 83 0.68 6.45 17.96
CA MET A 83 2.08 6.13 17.62
C MET A 83 2.61 6.96 16.45
N PHE A 84 1.77 7.28 15.47
CA PHE A 84 2.15 8.06 14.30
C PHE A 84 2.37 9.53 14.65
N GLU A 85 1.48 10.13 15.46
CA GLU A 85 1.61 11.52 15.93
C GLU A 85 2.84 11.73 16.82
N GLU A 86 3.19 10.72 17.62
CA GLU A 86 4.42 10.71 18.43
C GLU A 86 5.69 10.48 17.59
N GLY A 87 5.57 10.19 16.30
CA GLY A 87 6.68 9.93 15.39
C GLY A 87 7.38 8.59 15.63
N GLU A 88 6.72 7.67 16.36
CA GLU A 88 7.27 6.36 16.68
C GLU A 88 7.19 5.37 15.50
N VAL A 89 6.23 5.60 14.61
CA VAL A 89 5.98 4.75 13.43
C VAL A 89 5.80 5.61 12.18
N ASP A 90 6.25 5.10 11.04
CA ASP A 90 6.07 5.72 9.73
C ASP A 90 4.90 5.07 8.95
N ASP A 91 4.58 5.65 7.79
CA ASP A 91 3.51 5.17 6.89
C ASP A 91 3.63 3.69 6.53
N ARG A 92 4.86 3.22 6.28
CA ARG A 92 5.13 1.83 5.91
C ARG A 92 4.86 0.90 7.09
N PHE A 93 5.31 1.29 8.28
CA PHE A 93 5.08 0.51 9.48
C PHE A 93 3.60 0.43 9.83
N LEU A 94 2.81 1.49 9.61
CA LEU A 94 1.36 1.43 9.76
C LEU A 94 0.74 0.32 8.92
N ILE A 95 1.14 0.20 7.66
CA ILE A 95 0.65 -0.86 6.76
C ILE A 95 1.14 -2.24 7.23
N ILE A 96 2.42 -2.38 7.59
CA ILE A 96 2.99 -3.65 8.10
C ILE A 96 2.25 -4.11 9.37
N LEU A 97 1.95 -3.18 10.28
CA LEU A 97 1.20 -3.43 11.50
C LEU A 97 -0.22 -3.89 11.18
N PHE A 98 -0.90 -3.19 10.27
CA PHE A 98 -2.22 -3.56 9.80
C PHE A 98 -2.25 -4.97 9.19
N LEU A 99 -1.32 -5.29 8.29
CA LEU A 99 -1.21 -6.62 7.69
C LEU A 99 -0.97 -7.72 8.74
N THR A 100 -0.11 -7.44 9.73
CA THR A 100 0.18 -8.36 10.85
C THR A 100 -1.09 -8.68 11.63
N LEU A 101 -1.89 -7.67 11.96
CA LEU A 101 -3.06 -7.79 12.82
C LEU A 101 -4.31 -8.29 12.08
N GLU A 102 -4.56 -7.82 10.86
CA GLU A 102 -5.66 -8.28 10.01
C GLU A 102 -5.56 -9.78 9.76
N ARG A 103 -4.36 -10.31 9.50
CA ARG A 103 -4.11 -11.75 9.36
C ARG A 103 -4.52 -12.55 10.60
N LEU A 104 -4.71 -11.94 11.76
CA LEU A 104 -5.03 -12.62 13.01
C LEU A 104 -6.46 -12.37 13.49
N ARG A 105 -7.06 -11.24 13.09
CA ARG A 105 -8.46 -10.90 13.39
C ARG A 105 -9.45 -11.93 12.83
N LYS A 106 -10.33 -12.48 13.66
CA LYS A 106 -11.34 -13.47 13.21
C LYS A 106 -12.46 -12.86 12.34
N ASN A 107 -12.78 -11.59 12.57
CA ASN A 107 -13.89 -10.88 11.92
C ASN A 107 -13.41 -9.77 10.97
N SER A 108 -12.20 -9.95 10.40
CA SER A 108 -11.65 -9.02 9.43
C SER A 108 -12.59 -8.89 8.23
N SER A 109 -12.83 -7.67 7.78
CA SER A 109 -13.52 -7.45 6.50
C SER A 109 -12.74 -8.12 5.37
N TRP A 110 -11.43 -8.29 5.51
CA TRP A 110 -10.49 -8.90 4.56
C TRP A 110 -10.31 -10.41 4.69
N LYS A 111 -11.09 -11.09 5.52
CA LYS A 111 -11.11 -12.56 5.65
C LYS A 111 -12.51 -13.14 5.45
N PRO A 112 -12.62 -14.41 5.04
CA PRO A 112 -13.91 -15.07 4.95
C PRO A 112 -14.49 -15.33 6.35
N TYR A 113 -15.69 -14.81 6.60
CA TYR A 113 -16.51 -15.22 7.74
C TYR A 113 -17.09 -16.61 7.42
N VAL A 114 -16.60 -17.66 8.08
CA VAL A 114 -17.16 -19.00 7.93
C VAL A 114 -18.49 -19.07 8.68
N SER A 115 -19.60 -18.84 7.97
CA SER A 115 -20.90 -19.36 8.42
C SER A 115 -21.88 -19.73 7.31
N ASN A 116 -21.66 -19.38 6.05
CA ASN A 116 -22.44 -19.88 4.92
C ASN A 116 -21.54 -19.97 3.69
N ALA A 117 -21.74 -20.94 2.80
CA ALA A 117 -20.90 -21.18 1.61
C ALA A 117 -20.79 -19.96 0.66
N LEU A 118 -21.63 -18.94 0.85
CA LEU A 118 -21.58 -17.65 0.15
C LEU A 118 -20.63 -16.62 0.81
N ALA A 119 -20.35 -16.75 2.11
CA ALA A 119 -19.44 -15.88 2.86
C ALA A 119 -17.96 -16.34 2.78
N CYS A 120 -17.71 -17.61 2.42
CA CYS A 120 -16.38 -18.10 2.04
C CYS A 120 -15.79 -17.38 0.81
N PHE A 121 -16.64 -16.67 0.07
CA PHE A 121 -16.25 -15.87 -1.09
C PHE A 121 -15.92 -14.41 -0.73
N ARG A 122 -16.13 -13.99 0.52
CA ARG A 122 -15.87 -12.62 0.96
C ARG A 122 -14.44 -12.51 1.49
N ASN A 123 -13.56 -12.01 0.61
CA ASN A 123 -12.16 -11.62 0.85
C ASN A 123 -11.14 -12.73 1.03
N MET A 124 -10.62 -13.14 -0.14
CA MET A 124 -9.56 -14.12 -0.32
C MET A 124 -8.17 -13.47 -0.38
N TYR A 125 -8.05 -12.14 -0.39
CA TYR A 125 -6.78 -11.45 -0.68
C TYR A 125 -5.66 -11.90 0.27
N PHE A 126 -5.86 -11.87 1.59
CA PHE A 126 -4.84 -12.36 2.54
C PHE A 126 -4.57 -13.87 2.44
N ASP A 127 -5.55 -14.67 2.02
CA ASP A 127 -5.41 -16.11 1.85
C ASP A 127 -4.56 -16.48 0.61
N VAL A 128 -4.50 -15.60 -0.39
CA VAL A 128 -3.67 -15.77 -1.59
C VAL A 128 -2.34 -15.03 -1.54
N LEU A 129 -2.09 -14.21 -0.50
CA LEU A 129 -0.78 -13.60 -0.29
C LEU A 129 0.27 -14.67 0.01
N PRO A 130 1.51 -14.53 -0.52
CA PRO A 130 2.57 -15.51 -0.30
C PRO A 130 2.80 -15.80 1.19
N THR A 131 3.13 -17.05 1.50
CA THR A 131 3.47 -17.52 2.85
C THR A 131 4.97 -17.68 3.07
N THR A 132 5.76 -17.56 1.99
CA THR A 132 7.22 -17.67 1.96
C THR A 132 7.75 -16.66 0.95
N PHE A 133 8.99 -16.19 1.14
CA PHE A 133 9.63 -15.19 0.29
C PHE A 133 11.08 -15.57 0.02
N GLY A 134 11.63 -15.09 -1.10
CA GLY A 134 13.04 -15.28 -1.45
C GLY A 134 13.96 -14.14 -1.02
N ASN A 135 13.49 -13.23 -0.16
CA ASN A 135 14.33 -12.14 0.32
C ASN A 135 15.20 -12.59 1.52
N PRO A 136 16.33 -11.93 1.80
CA PRO A 136 17.28 -12.37 2.82
C PRO A 136 16.76 -12.48 4.25
N LEU A 137 15.59 -11.91 4.58
CA LEU A 137 14.97 -12.12 5.90
C LEU A 137 14.55 -13.58 6.09
N TRP A 138 14.25 -14.29 5.00
CA TRP A 138 13.75 -15.66 4.98
C TRP A 138 14.84 -16.71 4.73
N PHE A 139 16.08 -16.27 4.54
CA PHE A 139 17.19 -17.17 4.31
C PHE A 139 17.51 -17.99 5.55
N THR A 140 17.85 -19.25 5.33
CA THR A 140 18.51 -20.07 6.34
C THR A 140 19.84 -19.45 6.75
N ASN A 141 20.38 -19.86 7.89
CA ASN A 141 21.67 -19.35 8.36
C ASN A 141 22.79 -19.58 7.33
N ASP A 142 22.77 -20.72 6.63
CA ASP A 142 23.80 -21.07 5.64
C ASP A 142 23.67 -20.18 4.39
N GLU A 143 22.47 -20.01 3.84
CA GLU A 143 22.20 -19.10 2.71
C GLU A 143 22.55 -17.65 3.06
N PHE A 144 22.21 -17.22 4.28
CA PHE A 144 22.50 -15.86 4.73
C PHE A 144 24.00 -15.61 4.90
N LEU A 145 24.77 -16.63 5.32
CA LEU A 145 26.23 -16.54 5.40
C LEU A 145 26.90 -16.39 4.04
N GLU A 146 26.26 -16.81 2.94
CA GLU A 146 26.78 -16.58 1.58
C GLU A 146 26.85 -15.08 1.24
N LEU A 147 25.98 -14.26 1.87
CA LEU A 147 25.99 -12.82 1.68
C LEU A 147 27.09 -12.11 2.50
N LYS A 148 27.81 -12.82 3.38
CA LYS A 148 28.74 -12.21 4.33
C LYS A 148 29.80 -11.34 3.64
N GLY A 149 29.91 -10.09 4.09
CA GLY A 149 30.84 -9.10 3.55
C GLY A 149 30.25 -8.20 2.46
N THR A 150 29.00 -8.43 2.06
CA THR A 150 28.24 -7.53 1.18
C THR A 150 27.52 -6.45 1.98
N THR A 151 27.12 -5.38 1.29
CA THR A 151 26.20 -4.35 1.81
C THR A 151 24.84 -4.95 2.15
N LEU A 152 24.36 -5.91 1.34
CA LEU A 152 23.11 -6.63 1.55
C LEU A 152 23.06 -7.39 2.89
N TYR A 153 24.15 -8.04 3.27
CA TYR A 153 24.26 -8.73 4.56
C TYR A 153 24.09 -7.77 5.74
N CYS A 154 24.81 -6.65 5.71
CA CYS A 154 24.70 -5.61 6.73
C CYS A 154 23.28 -5.01 6.80
N ALA A 155 22.69 -4.69 5.65
CA ALA A 155 21.34 -4.15 5.57
C ALA A 155 20.27 -5.13 6.11
N THR A 156 20.44 -6.42 5.85
CA THR A 156 19.53 -7.46 6.32
C THR A 156 19.65 -7.70 7.82
N GLU A 157 20.87 -7.74 8.38
CA GLU A 157 21.07 -7.81 9.84
C GLU A 157 20.42 -6.64 10.55
N LEU A 158 20.65 -5.41 10.07
CA LEU A 158 20.03 -4.21 10.63
C LEU A 158 18.50 -4.27 10.56
N GLN A 159 17.95 -4.77 9.45
CA GLN A 159 16.51 -4.91 9.28
C GLN A 159 15.92 -5.97 10.23
N LYS A 160 16.57 -7.12 10.42
CA LYS A 160 16.14 -8.14 11.40
C LYS A 160 16.09 -7.56 12.82
N ILE A 161 17.14 -6.85 13.23
CA ILE A 161 17.19 -6.18 14.54
C ILE A 161 16.07 -5.14 14.68
N LYS A 162 15.88 -4.29 13.67
CA LYS A 162 14.84 -3.27 13.65
C LYS A 162 13.44 -3.89 13.77
N LEU A 163 13.14 -4.92 12.97
CA LEU A 163 11.84 -5.61 13.00
C LEU A 163 11.57 -6.29 14.34
N GLN A 164 12.60 -6.90 14.95
CA GLN A 164 12.47 -7.53 16.26
C GLN A 164 12.16 -6.49 17.36
N SER A 165 12.90 -5.37 17.40
CA SER A 165 12.65 -4.28 18.35
C SER A 165 11.24 -3.71 18.17
N LEU A 166 10.84 -3.41 16.93
CA LEU A 166 9.49 -2.91 16.65
C LEU A 166 8.39 -3.89 17.08
N TYR A 167 8.61 -5.19 16.88
CA TYR A 167 7.67 -6.22 17.34
C TYR A 167 7.54 -6.21 18.87
N ASP A 168 8.65 -6.27 19.59
CA ASP A 168 8.65 -6.33 21.05
C ASP A 168 8.09 -5.05 21.69
N ASP A 169 8.44 -3.89 21.14
CA ASP A 169 8.09 -2.58 21.71
C ASP A 169 6.65 -2.17 21.39
N LYS A 170 6.20 -2.39 20.15
CA LYS A 170 4.94 -1.82 19.63
C LYS A 170 3.87 -2.87 19.36
N VAL A 171 4.23 -3.98 18.73
CA VAL A 171 3.24 -4.97 18.24
C VAL A 171 2.76 -5.89 19.35
N LYS A 172 3.66 -6.37 20.21
CA LYS A 172 3.40 -7.39 21.22
C LYS A 172 2.33 -6.99 22.23
N ASN A 173 2.41 -5.77 22.78
CA ASN A 173 1.41 -5.26 23.72
C ASN A 173 0.05 -5.06 23.04
N LEU A 174 0.05 -4.59 21.78
CA LEU A 174 -1.18 -4.42 21.00
C LEU A 174 -1.85 -5.76 20.71
N LEU A 175 -1.08 -6.79 20.33
CA LEU A 175 -1.57 -8.17 20.14
C LEU A 175 -2.20 -8.72 21.42
N GLN A 176 -1.54 -8.55 22.57
CA GLN A 176 -2.07 -8.99 23.87
C GLN A 176 -3.39 -8.31 24.21
N ARG A 177 -3.49 -6.98 24.02
CA ARG A 177 -4.73 -6.22 24.24
C ARG A 177 -5.87 -6.69 23.33
N LEU A 178 -5.55 -7.09 22.10
CA LEU A 178 -6.51 -7.60 21.12
C LEU A 178 -6.82 -9.11 21.28
N LEU A 179 -6.26 -9.77 22.31
CA LEU A 179 -6.40 -11.21 22.58
C LEU A 179 -5.94 -12.10 21.41
N ILE A 180 -4.88 -11.66 20.72
CA ILE A 180 -4.28 -12.36 19.59
C ILE A 180 -2.96 -13.01 20.05
N LEU A 181 -2.81 -14.31 19.78
CA LEU A 181 -1.77 -15.14 20.41
C LEU A 181 -0.37 -15.04 19.79
N GLU A 182 -0.24 -14.69 18.50
CA GLU A 182 1.07 -14.60 17.83
C GLU A 182 0.97 -13.85 16.50
N GLY A 183 1.86 -12.90 16.24
CA GLY A 183 1.92 -12.16 14.97
C GLY A 183 3.24 -12.34 14.24
N ASP A 184 3.20 -12.23 12.91
CA ASP A 184 4.31 -12.54 12.00
C ASP A 184 4.69 -11.29 11.20
N SER A 185 5.53 -10.45 11.83
CA SER A 185 5.96 -9.15 11.29
C SER A 185 6.90 -9.28 10.10
N GLU A 186 7.73 -10.33 10.06
CA GLU A 186 8.65 -10.61 8.95
C GLU A 186 7.88 -10.89 7.65
N ARG A 187 6.80 -11.69 7.74
CA ARG A 187 5.89 -11.89 6.62
C ARG A 187 5.20 -10.61 6.21
N ALA A 188 4.65 -9.84 7.16
CA ALA A 188 3.97 -8.60 6.83
C ALA A 188 4.90 -7.57 6.16
N ASN A 189 6.14 -7.45 6.65
CA ASN A 189 7.18 -6.63 6.03
C ASN A 189 7.50 -7.11 4.62
N SER A 190 7.68 -8.43 4.43
CA SER A 190 7.98 -9.00 3.12
C SER A 190 6.84 -8.82 2.13
N ILE A 191 5.58 -8.94 2.57
CA ILE A 191 4.41 -8.64 1.74
C ILE A 191 4.42 -7.18 1.32
N PHE A 192 4.64 -6.24 2.25
CA PHE A 192 4.68 -4.82 1.93
C PHE A 192 5.73 -4.52 0.86
N TRP A 193 6.99 -4.91 1.07
CA TRP A 193 8.07 -4.62 0.12
C TRP A 193 7.89 -5.29 -1.24
N THR A 194 7.36 -6.51 -1.27
CA THR A 194 7.19 -7.26 -2.52
C THR A 194 5.96 -6.84 -3.33
N ARG A 195 5.02 -6.08 -2.75
CA ARG A 195 3.69 -5.84 -3.37
C ARG A 195 3.16 -4.40 -3.27
N ALA A 196 3.76 -3.54 -2.46
CA ALA A 196 3.33 -2.14 -2.36
C ALA A 196 3.63 -1.39 -3.66
N LEU A 197 2.73 -0.47 -3.99
CA LEU A 197 2.80 0.40 -5.17
C LEU A 197 2.74 1.86 -4.71
N ASN A 198 3.32 2.74 -5.50
CA ASN A 198 3.06 4.17 -5.41
C ASN A 198 1.71 4.50 -6.08
N ILE A 199 0.73 4.89 -5.27
CA ILE A 199 -0.65 5.14 -5.70
C ILE A 199 -0.86 6.65 -5.84
N PRO A 200 -1.18 7.16 -7.04
CA PRO A 200 -1.47 8.59 -7.26
C PRO A 200 -2.92 8.91 -6.87
N LEU A 201 -3.18 9.11 -5.57
CA LEU A 201 -4.52 9.39 -5.05
C LEU A 201 -4.93 10.85 -5.32
N PRO A 202 -6.21 11.11 -5.67
CA PRO A 202 -6.73 12.48 -5.68
C PRO A 202 -6.65 13.08 -4.28
N ARG A 203 -6.22 14.34 -4.14
CA ARG A 203 -6.14 15.02 -2.84
C ARG A 203 -7.47 15.01 -2.10
N SER A 204 -8.59 15.23 -2.81
CA SER A 204 -9.94 15.19 -2.24
C SER A 204 -10.32 13.82 -1.66
N TYR A 205 -9.71 12.75 -2.17
CA TYR A 205 -9.91 11.40 -1.68
C TYR A 205 -9.11 11.13 -0.39
N VAL A 206 -7.91 11.72 -0.27
CA VAL A 206 -7.06 11.60 0.93
C VAL A 206 -7.52 12.53 2.05
N PHE A 207 -7.90 13.75 1.70
CA PHE A 207 -8.33 14.81 2.60
C PHE A 207 -9.74 15.28 2.21
N PRO A 208 -10.79 14.54 2.63
CA PRO A 208 -12.17 14.94 2.32
C PRO A 208 -12.48 16.30 2.96
N ASN A 209 -12.97 17.26 2.16
CA ASN A 209 -13.38 18.57 2.65
C ASN A 209 -14.61 18.41 3.56
N VAL A 210 -14.48 18.82 4.82
CA VAL A 210 -15.54 18.71 5.85
C VAL A 210 -16.83 19.46 5.46
N GLN A 211 -16.77 20.42 4.54
CA GLN A 211 -17.90 21.27 4.16
C GLN A 211 -19.01 20.57 3.33
N GLU A 212 -18.72 19.50 2.59
CA GLU A 212 -19.75 18.80 1.77
C GLU A 212 -20.61 17.81 2.59
N ALA A 213 -20.19 17.48 3.82
CA ALA A 213 -20.96 16.60 4.71
C ALA A 213 -22.18 17.31 5.35
N GLU A 214 -22.18 18.64 5.41
CA GLU A 214 -23.27 19.43 6.00
C GLU A 214 -24.39 19.78 5.00
N GLU A 215 -24.09 19.92 3.71
CA GLU A 215 -25.14 20.20 2.70
C GLU A 215 -26.04 18.98 2.41
N SER A 216 -25.52 17.77 2.57
CA SER A 216 -26.31 16.53 2.43
C SER A 216 -27.23 16.26 3.62
N THR A 217 -26.95 16.83 4.79
CA THR A 217 -27.80 16.72 5.99
C THR A 217 -28.87 17.80 6.09
N LEU A 218 -28.73 18.91 5.37
CA LEU A 218 -29.74 20.01 5.37
C LEU A 218 -30.88 19.81 4.36
N LEU A 219 -30.79 18.83 3.46
CA LEU A 219 -31.87 18.50 2.50
C LEU A 219 -32.89 17.47 3.03
N SER A 220 -32.78 17.03 4.28
CA SER A 220 -33.65 16.00 4.87
C SER A 220 -34.52 16.46 6.05
N SER A 221 -34.57 17.77 6.36
CA SER A 221 -35.39 18.30 7.47
C SER A 221 -36.38 19.39 7.05
N ASN A 222 -37.18 19.13 6.01
CA ASN A 222 -38.43 19.88 5.81
C ASN A 222 -39.61 19.13 6.41
N GLY A 223 -39.96 19.47 7.66
CA GLY A 223 -41.16 18.96 8.32
C GLY A 223 -41.43 19.58 9.69
N VAL A 224 -42.32 20.56 9.70
CA VAL A 224 -43.17 21.01 10.82
C VAL A 224 -42.59 22.03 11.82
N SER A 225 -42.92 23.28 11.53
CA SER A 225 -43.34 24.38 12.42
C SER A 225 -43.52 24.07 13.90
N ASP A 226 -42.89 24.87 14.77
CA ASP A 226 -43.65 25.64 15.77
C ASP A 226 -42.91 26.91 16.23
N ASN A 227 -43.62 28.02 16.13
CA ASN A 227 -43.23 29.34 16.61
C ASN A 227 -43.33 29.39 18.13
N HIS A 228 -42.28 29.85 18.84
CA HIS A 228 -42.49 30.68 20.03
C HIS A 228 -41.30 31.61 20.29
N THR A 229 -41.57 32.89 20.11
CA THR A 229 -40.78 34.04 20.53
C THR A 229 -40.82 34.18 22.05
N SER A 230 -39.68 34.33 22.72
CA SER A 230 -39.63 35.15 23.94
C SER A 230 -38.28 35.85 24.13
N ARG A 231 -38.40 37.08 24.60
CA ARG A 231 -37.43 38.15 24.73
C ARG A 231 -36.99 38.26 26.21
N GLY A 232 -35.73 38.59 26.46
CA GLY A 232 -35.24 39.07 27.77
C GLY A 232 -33.72 38.85 27.90
N GLU A 233 -32.88 39.82 27.56
CA GLU A 233 -32.36 40.91 28.41
C GLU A 233 -31.05 40.56 29.16
N PHE A 234 -30.12 41.50 29.03
CA PHE A 234 -28.71 41.55 29.43
C PHE A 234 -28.45 41.37 30.94
N VAL A 235 -27.23 40.99 31.34
CA VAL A 235 -26.30 41.78 32.21
C VAL A 235 -24.87 41.21 32.15
N ASN A 236 -23.91 42.14 32.16
CA ASN A 236 -22.45 42.05 32.07
C ASN A 236 -21.72 41.33 33.22
N GLY A 237 -20.49 40.90 32.93
CA GLY A 237 -19.39 40.67 33.89
C GLY A 237 -18.04 40.62 33.16
N ASP A 238 -17.25 41.66 33.36
CA ASP A 238 -15.97 42.02 32.71
C ASP A 238 -14.73 41.43 33.44
N ASP A 239 -13.56 41.69 32.87
CA ASP A 239 -12.16 41.53 33.34
C ASP A 239 -11.47 40.17 33.06
N GLY A 240 -10.33 40.09 32.35
CA GLY A 240 -9.50 41.11 31.71
C GLY A 240 -8.14 40.56 31.23
N LYS A 241 -7.53 41.32 30.30
CA LYS A 241 -6.11 41.45 29.90
C LYS A 241 -5.47 40.52 28.83
N LYS A 242 -5.56 41.10 27.63
CA LYS A 242 -4.73 41.17 26.42
C LYS A 242 -3.25 41.58 26.65
N LEU A 243 -2.34 41.12 25.76
CA LEU A 243 -1.10 41.78 25.26
C LEU A 243 -0.57 40.90 24.08
N GLU A 244 -0.99 41.09 22.83
CA GLU A 244 -0.48 42.00 21.76
C GLU A 244 0.96 41.81 21.28
N VAL A 245 1.10 41.68 19.94
CA VAL A 245 2.18 42.09 18.98
C VAL A 245 2.18 41.07 17.82
N ASN A 246 2.06 41.35 16.52
CA ASN A 246 1.78 42.54 15.71
C ASN A 246 1.17 42.03 14.39
N LYS A 247 0.12 42.69 13.91
CA LYS A 247 -0.29 42.65 12.50
C LYS A 247 0.48 43.76 11.77
N ASP A 248 0.95 43.47 10.57
CA ASP A 248 0.86 44.45 9.50
C ASP A 248 0.28 43.77 8.26
N GLU A 249 -0.79 44.38 7.79
CA GLU A 249 -1.65 43.95 6.71
C GLU A 249 -1.09 44.49 5.39
N ASN A 250 -1.14 43.68 4.34
CA ASN A 250 -1.46 44.20 3.02
C ASN A 250 -2.43 43.23 2.34
N GLN A 251 -3.70 43.55 2.53
CA GLN A 251 -4.82 43.01 1.78
C GLN A 251 -4.73 43.53 0.34
N VAL A 252 -4.68 42.60 -0.63
CA VAL A 252 -5.40 42.79 -1.89
C VAL A 252 -6.21 41.52 -2.10
N ALA A 253 -7.51 41.66 -1.86
CA ALA A 253 -8.52 40.67 -2.15
C ALA A 253 -8.62 40.45 -3.67
N GLY A 254 -8.63 39.17 -4.05
CA GLY A 254 -8.93 38.69 -5.39
C GLY A 254 -8.93 37.17 -5.32
N ASP A 255 -10.11 36.58 -5.44
CA ASP A 255 -10.40 35.15 -5.38
C ASP A 255 -9.23 34.23 -5.80
N LYS A 256 -8.69 33.50 -4.83
CA LYS A 256 -7.98 32.24 -5.06
C LYS A 256 -8.87 31.08 -4.59
N SER A 257 -10.13 31.07 -5.03
CA SER A 257 -10.96 29.86 -5.04
C SER A 257 -10.84 29.17 -6.39
N THR A 258 -9.60 28.91 -6.81
CA THR A 258 -9.31 28.14 -8.02
C THR A 258 -8.25 27.08 -7.69
N THR A 259 -8.69 25.83 -7.86
CA THR A 259 -7.90 24.65 -8.25
C THR A 259 -6.94 23.99 -7.24
N LEU A 260 -7.42 23.58 -6.06
CA LEU A 260 -6.83 22.43 -5.34
C LEU A 260 -7.47 21.08 -5.73
N GLN A 261 -8.54 21.11 -6.53
CA GLN A 261 -9.41 19.97 -6.84
C GLN A 261 -8.81 18.95 -7.84
N GLY A 262 -7.55 19.15 -8.26
CA GLY A 262 -6.82 18.27 -9.17
C GLY A 262 -5.40 17.92 -8.69
N GLU A 263 -5.05 18.22 -7.44
CA GLU A 263 -3.74 17.86 -6.89
C GLU A 263 -3.67 16.35 -6.60
N THR A 264 -2.60 15.70 -7.04
CA THR A 264 -2.33 14.28 -6.78
C THR A 264 -1.42 14.13 -5.57
N VAL A 265 -1.77 13.21 -4.68
CA VAL A 265 -0.95 12.81 -3.53
C VAL A 265 -0.47 11.39 -3.76
N TRP A 266 0.85 11.19 -3.74
CA TRP A 266 1.45 9.87 -3.89
C TRP A 266 1.50 9.16 -2.54
N VAL A 267 0.93 7.97 -2.48
CA VAL A 267 0.88 7.16 -1.26
C VAL A 267 1.31 5.74 -1.56
N GLU A 268 2.23 5.22 -0.76
CA GLU A 268 2.59 3.81 -0.82
C GLU A 268 1.50 2.94 -0.20
N GLY A 269 1.10 1.87 -0.88
CA GLY A 269 0.06 0.97 -0.38
C GLY A 269 -0.09 -0.30 -1.20
N LEU A 270 -0.88 -1.26 -0.70
CA LEU A 270 -1.20 -2.47 -1.44
C LEU A 270 -2.51 -2.30 -2.20
N VAL A 271 -2.52 -2.69 -3.47
CA VAL A 271 -3.70 -2.64 -4.32
C VAL A 271 -4.09 -4.07 -4.72
N PRO A 272 -5.17 -4.64 -4.13
CA PRO A 272 -5.61 -5.98 -4.45
C PRO A 272 -5.83 -6.17 -5.95
N GLY A 273 -5.38 -7.30 -6.49
CA GLY A 273 -5.40 -7.52 -7.93
C GLY A 273 -4.11 -7.01 -8.58
N ILE A 274 -3.91 -5.70 -8.68
CA ILE A 274 -2.73 -5.13 -9.38
C ILE A 274 -1.42 -5.58 -8.73
N GLY A 275 -1.39 -5.75 -7.41
CA GLY A 275 -0.25 -6.33 -6.70
C GLY A 275 0.14 -7.75 -7.14
N PHE A 276 -0.64 -8.45 -7.98
CA PHE A 276 -0.25 -9.74 -8.58
C PHE A 276 0.56 -9.61 -9.87
N CYS A 277 0.75 -8.41 -10.43
CA CYS A 277 1.62 -8.25 -11.60
C CYS A 277 3.08 -8.50 -11.22
N ASN A 278 3.73 -9.44 -11.89
CA ASN A 278 5.16 -9.70 -11.76
C ASN A 278 5.98 -8.64 -12.50
N HIS A 279 7.25 -8.53 -12.13
CA HIS A 279 8.20 -7.62 -12.77
C HIS A 279 8.68 -8.13 -14.13
N ASP A 280 8.82 -7.23 -15.10
CA ASP A 280 9.62 -7.43 -16.30
C ASP A 280 10.26 -6.10 -16.72
N LEU A 281 11.48 -6.17 -17.28
CA LEU A 281 12.20 -5.03 -17.85
C LEU A 281 11.44 -4.41 -19.03
N LYS A 282 10.61 -5.21 -19.71
CA LYS A 282 9.69 -4.80 -20.78
C LYS A 282 8.26 -4.93 -20.29
N ALA A 283 7.89 -4.06 -19.36
CA ALA A 283 6.55 -4.00 -18.79
C ALA A 283 5.46 -4.01 -19.87
N ALA A 284 4.52 -4.95 -19.75
CA ALA A 284 3.38 -5.09 -20.65
C ALA A 284 2.18 -4.21 -20.25
N ALA A 285 2.22 -3.62 -19.06
CA ALA A 285 1.18 -2.77 -18.52
C ALA A 285 1.73 -1.70 -17.57
N THR A 286 0.94 -0.63 -17.41
CA THR A 286 1.08 0.41 -16.40
C THR A 286 -0.22 0.54 -15.61
N TRP A 287 -0.24 1.37 -14.59
CA TRP A 287 -1.45 1.64 -13.82
C TRP A 287 -1.71 3.14 -13.69
N GLU A 288 -2.98 3.50 -13.59
CA GLU A 288 -3.45 4.88 -13.47
C GLU A 288 -4.64 4.95 -12.51
N VAL A 289 -4.98 6.16 -12.06
CA VAL A 289 -6.13 6.42 -11.20
C VAL A 289 -7.17 7.24 -11.95
N ASP A 290 -8.39 6.73 -11.98
CA ASP A 290 -9.57 7.43 -12.48
C ASP A 290 -10.37 8.00 -11.30
N GLY A 291 -10.20 9.29 -11.04
CA GLY A 291 -10.94 9.99 -10.00
C GLY A 291 -12.42 10.21 -10.34
N THR A 292 -12.80 10.15 -11.62
CA THR A 292 -14.14 10.56 -12.10
C THR A 292 -15.01 9.38 -12.54
N GLY A 293 -14.39 8.26 -12.92
CA GLY A 293 -15.05 7.13 -13.58
C GLY A 293 -15.19 7.30 -15.09
N SER A 294 -14.52 8.28 -15.71
CA SER A 294 -14.63 8.52 -17.16
C SER A 294 -13.99 7.43 -18.01
N THR A 295 -12.99 6.74 -17.48
CA THR A 295 -12.26 5.65 -18.14
C THR A 295 -12.77 4.29 -17.70
N THR A 296 -13.05 4.15 -16.41
CA THR A 296 -13.36 2.84 -15.80
C THR A 296 -14.84 2.64 -15.52
N ASP A 297 -15.70 3.63 -15.75
CA ASP A 297 -17.10 3.68 -15.30
C ASP A 297 -17.26 3.61 -13.76
N LEU A 298 -16.15 3.73 -13.02
CA LEU A 298 -16.10 3.66 -11.57
C LEU A 298 -15.24 4.81 -11.00
N PRO A 299 -15.84 5.83 -10.34
CA PRO A 299 -15.06 6.92 -9.74
C PRO A 299 -14.16 6.40 -8.62
N PHE A 300 -13.06 7.11 -8.39
CA PHE A 300 -12.05 6.76 -7.40
C PHE A 300 -11.60 5.31 -7.53
N SER A 301 -11.18 4.92 -8.74
CA SER A 301 -10.65 3.60 -9.02
C SER A 301 -9.24 3.67 -9.58
N MET A 302 -8.47 2.62 -9.34
CA MET A 302 -7.17 2.38 -9.95
C MET A 302 -7.31 1.26 -10.98
N TYR A 303 -6.73 1.43 -12.15
CA TYR A 303 -6.83 0.44 -13.22
C TYR A 303 -5.49 0.08 -13.81
N LEU A 304 -5.38 -1.17 -14.29
CA LEU A 304 -4.24 -1.68 -15.02
C LEU A 304 -4.50 -1.52 -16.52
N LEU A 305 -3.64 -0.77 -17.20
CA LEU A 305 -3.72 -0.45 -18.61
C LEU A 305 -2.62 -1.20 -19.38
N SER A 306 -2.99 -1.90 -20.45
CA SER A 306 -2.03 -2.57 -21.31
C SER A 306 -1.23 -1.55 -22.14
N ALA A 307 0.09 -1.73 -22.18
CA ALA A 307 0.99 -0.91 -23.00
C ALA A 307 0.97 -1.31 -24.49
N GLU A 308 0.43 -2.48 -24.83
CA GLU A 308 0.35 -2.95 -26.22
C GLU A 308 -0.87 -2.32 -26.93
N GLN A 309 -0.70 -1.10 -27.45
CA GLN A 309 -1.68 -0.53 -28.40
C GLN A 309 -1.64 -1.31 -29.73
N SER A 310 -2.60 -2.22 -29.89
CA SER A 310 -3.17 -2.62 -31.18
C SER A 310 -2.16 -2.80 -32.34
N SER A 311 -1.47 -3.94 -32.39
CA SER A 311 -1.14 -4.57 -33.68
C SER A 311 -0.92 -6.09 -33.57
N ARG A 312 -1.98 -6.82 -33.92
CA ARG A 312 -1.95 -8.19 -34.47
C ARG A 312 -1.12 -9.24 -33.71
N ALA A 313 -1.49 -9.43 -32.45
CA ALA A 313 -1.69 -10.72 -31.77
C ALA A 313 -1.59 -10.42 -30.27
N HIS A 314 -2.71 -10.01 -29.65
CA HIS A 314 -2.78 -10.15 -28.20
C HIS A 314 -2.65 -11.65 -27.94
N GLN A 315 -1.48 -12.07 -27.51
CA GLN A 315 -1.21 -13.46 -27.19
C GLN A 315 -2.04 -13.76 -25.95
N VAL A 316 -3.25 -14.29 -26.16
CA VAL A 316 -4.10 -14.81 -25.10
C VAL A 316 -3.25 -15.78 -24.29
N GLU A 317 -3.34 -15.71 -22.96
CA GLU A 317 -2.47 -16.43 -22.02
C GLU A 317 -1.04 -15.89 -21.87
N LYS A 318 -0.73 -14.67 -22.34
CA LYS A 318 0.54 -14.01 -22.00
C LYS A 318 0.46 -13.36 -20.62
N GLU A 319 1.51 -13.53 -19.83
CA GLU A 319 1.69 -12.86 -18.52
C GLU A 319 1.75 -11.35 -18.72
N VAL A 320 0.98 -10.63 -17.92
CA VAL A 320 0.91 -9.17 -17.89
C VAL A 320 1.82 -8.71 -16.75
N SER A 321 3.02 -8.28 -17.14
CA SER A 321 4.04 -7.76 -16.24
C SER A 321 4.00 -6.24 -16.16
N ILE A 322 4.51 -5.70 -15.05
CA ILE A 322 4.73 -4.27 -14.83
C ILE A 322 6.22 -4.01 -14.53
N SER A 323 6.66 -2.76 -14.60
CA SER A 323 8.00 -2.41 -14.10
C SER A 323 7.92 -2.08 -12.61
N TYR A 324 8.82 -2.64 -11.81
CA TYR A 324 9.02 -2.26 -10.40
C TYR A 324 10.02 -1.10 -10.28
N GLY A 325 10.53 -0.60 -11.41
CA GLY A 325 11.59 0.40 -11.52
C GLY A 325 12.91 -0.22 -11.97
N ASP A 326 13.85 0.67 -12.34
CA ASP A 326 15.18 0.32 -12.82
C ASP A 326 16.07 0.00 -11.60
N LYS A 327 16.06 -1.26 -11.17
CA LYS A 327 16.67 -1.72 -9.90
C LYS A 327 17.79 -2.71 -10.13
N GLY A 328 18.88 -2.55 -9.39
CA GLY A 328 19.97 -3.54 -9.38
C GLY A 328 19.59 -4.83 -8.66
N ASN A 329 20.33 -5.91 -8.91
CA ASN A 329 20.01 -7.23 -8.36
C ASN A 329 20.10 -7.28 -6.82
N GLU A 330 20.98 -6.49 -6.21
CA GLU A 330 21.03 -6.34 -4.75
C GLU A 330 19.70 -5.80 -4.20
N GLU A 331 19.14 -4.76 -4.84
CA GLU A 331 17.87 -4.16 -4.42
C GLU A 331 16.69 -5.08 -4.72
N LEU A 332 16.67 -5.74 -5.89
CA LEU A 332 15.64 -6.71 -6.25
C LEU A 332 15.60 -7.88 -5.27
N LEU A 333 16.76 -8.41 -4.89
CA LEU A 333 16.86 -9.49 -3.92
C LEU A 333 16.41 -9.04 -2.53
N TYR A 334 16.85 -7.85 -2.10
CA TYR A 334 16.51 -7.30 -0.79
C TYR A 334 15.00 -7.04 -0.63
N LEU A 335 14.39 -6.40 -1.63
CA LEU A 335 12.99 -5.94 -1.54
C LEU A 335 12.00 -6.99 -2.03
N TYR A 336 12.30 -7.70 -3.11
CA TYR A 336 11.36 -8.57 -3.81
C TYR A 336 11.70 -10.06 -3.73
N GLY A 337 12.94 -10.40 -3.36
CA GLY A 337 13.36 -11.79 -3.18
C GLY A 337 13.61 -12.55 -4.47
N PHE A 338 13.99 -11.86 -5.55
CA PHE A 338 14.42 -12.48 -6.80
C PHE A 338 15.56 -11.65 -7.43
N VAL A 339 16.24 -12.23 -8.41
CA VAL A 339 17.25 -11.56 -9.24
C VAL A 339 16.95 -11.80 -10.73
N ILE A 340 17.51 -10.98 -11.60
CA ILE A 340 17.36 -11.09 -13.05
C ILE A 340 18.72 -11.41 -13.67
N ASP A 341 18.74 -12.46 -14.50
CA ASP A 341 19.91 -12.80 -15.29
C ASP A 341 20.23 -11.69 -16.30
N ASN A 342 21.48 -11.22 -16.31
CA ASN A 342 21.95 -10.13 -17.17
C ASN A 342 21.11 -8.85 -17.02
N ASN A 343 20.77 -8.49 -15.78
CA ASN A 343 20.06 -7.26 -15.47
C ASN A 343 20.82 -6.02 -16.03
N PRO A 344 20.25 -5.27 -16.98
CA PRO A 344 20.92 -4.10 -17.56
C PRO A 344 21.06 -2.94 -16.58
N ASP A 345 20.25 -2.93 -15.52
CA ASP A 345 20.20 -1.89 -14.49
C ASP A 345 20.99 -2.29 -13.24
N ASP A 346 21.83 -3.33 -13.33
CA ASP A 346 22.64 -3.80 -12.20
C ASP A 346 23.77 -2.82 -11.87
N TYR A 347 24.00 -2.62 -10.56
CA TYR A 347 25.03 -1.73 -10.04
C TYR A 347 25.55 -2.23 -8.70
N ILE A 348 26.73 -1.75 -8.31
CA ILE A 348 27.34 -2.04 -7.02
C ILE A 348 27.46 -0.73 -6.24
N MET A 349 27.00 -0.75 -4.99
CA MET A 349 27.20 0.37 -4.08
C MET A 349 28.63 0.36 -3.53
N VAL A 350 29.36 1.45 -3.73
CA VAL A 350 30.69 1.64 -3.16
C VAL A 350 30.60 2.67 -2.04
N HIS A 351 30.77 2.22 -0.80
CA HIS A 351 30.83 3.13 0.34
C HIS A 351 32.16 3.88 0.34
N TYR A 352 32.09 5.19 0.15
CA TYR A 352 33.22 6.08 0.46
C TYR A 352 33.20 6.39 1.96
N PRO A 353 34.24 6.02 2.74
CA PRO A 353 34.26 6.29 4.17
C PRO A 353 34.24 7.81 4.39
N ALA A 354 33.25 8.31 5.14
CA ALA A 354 33.12 9.74 5.41
C ALA A 354 34.42 10.30 6.02
N ASP A 355 35.03 9.56 6.96
CA ASP A 355 36.28 9.98 7.61
C ASP A 355 37.47 10.09 6.64
N ALA A 356 37.44 9.38 5.51
CA ALA A 356 38.49 9.47 4.50
C ALA A 356 38.55 10.88 3.87
N ILE A 357 37.43 11.61 3.82
CA ILE A 357 37.39 12.95 3.24
C ILE A 357 38.22 13.95 4.07
N HIS A 358 38.33 13.73 5.38
CA HIS A 358 39.13 14.62 6.24
C HIS A 358 40.63 14.48 5.98
N SER A 359 41.06 13.34 5.43
CA SER A 359 42.46 13.06 5.13
C SER A 359 42.94 13.57 3.76
N VAL A 360 42.03 14.05 2.90
CA VAL A 360 42.40 14.53 1.56
C VAL A 360 42.74 16.02 1.54
N PRO A 361 43.64 16.49 0.66
CA PRO A 361 43.89 17.92 0.49
C PRO A 361 42.61 18.70 0.16
N PHE A 362 42.48 19.90 0.73
CA PHE A 362 41.32 20.78 0.58
C PHE A 362 40.01 20.16 1.07
N SER A 363 40.06 19.33 2.13
CA SER A 363 38.91 18.61 2.69
C SER A 363 37.75 19.55 3.05
N GLU A 364 37.99 20.66 3.74
CA GLU A 364 36.94 21.63 4.10
C GLU A 364 36.19 22.19 2.87
N SER A 365 36.91 22.62 1.84
CA SER A 365 36.29 23.14 0.61
C SER A 365 35.52 22.06 -0.15
N LYS A 366 36.00 20.81 -0.13
CA LYS A 366 35.31 19.67 -0.75
C LYS A 366 34.03 19.31 0.00
N ILE A 367 34.05 19.33 1.33
CA ILE A 367 32.87 19.09 2.17
C ILE A 367 31.82 20.17 1.89
N GLN A 368 32.20 21.45 1.90
CA GLN A 368 31.28 22.55 1.57
C GLN A 368 30.65 22.42 0.18
N LEU A 369 31.39 21.91 -0.81
CA LEU A 369 30.85 21.66 -2.15
C LEU A 369 29.91 20.45 -2.23
N LEU A 370 30.03 19.50 -1.31
CA LEU A 370 29.13 18.34 -1.24
C LEU A 370 27.87 18.62 -0.43
N GLU A 371 27.91 19.60 0.48
CA GLU A 371 26.77 20.06 1.28
C GLU A 371 25.89 21.10 0.56
N ALA A 372 26.42 21.76 -0.47
CA ALA A 372 25.73 22.74 -1.31
C ALA A 372 24.96 22.07 -2.45
#